data_AF-A0A0C3CL85-F1
#
_entry.id   AF-A0A0C3CL85-F1
#
_cell.length_a   1.000
_cell.length_b   1.000
_cell.length_c   1.000
_cell.angle_alpha   90.00
_cell.angle_beta   90.00
_cell.angle_gamma   90.00
#
_symmetry.space_group_name_H-M   'P 1'
#
loop_
_entity.id
_entity.type
_entity.pdbx_description
1 polymer ?
#
loop_
_entity_poly.entity_id
_entity_poly.type
_entity_poly.pdbx_seq_one_letter_code
_entity_poly.pdbx_strand_id
1 'polypeptide(L)' 'GVSVHRYIKVLKEYIPTILETDTFFIYNNTQVHIAILVQEWFAKRDINVMDYPPFSPDINPIENL' A
#
# COMPACT_ATOMS: atom_id res chain seq x y z
N GLY A 1 11.20 11.95 6.85
CA GLY A 1 10.00 11.22 6.38
C GLY A 1 10.23 10.69 4.98
N VAL A 2 9.59 9.59 4.60
CA VAL A 2 9.59 9.09 3.21
C VAL A 2 8.71 10.03 2.37
N SER A 3 9.09 10.33 1.13
CA SER A 3 8.26 11.13 0.22
C SER A 3 7.31 10.23 -0.59
N VAL A 4 6.18 10.79 -1.04
CA VAL A 4 5.23 10.11 -1.94
C VAL A 4 5.92 9.56 -3.18
N HIS A 5 6.81 10.32 -3.79
CA HIS A 5 7.57 9.90 -4.97
C HIS A 5 8.49 8.71 -4.69
N ARG A 6 9.17 8.71 -3.52
CA ARG A 6 10.02 7.59 -3.12
C ARG A 6 9.19 6.33 -2.86
N TYR A 7 8.03 6.48 -2.23
CA TYR A 7 7.12 5.36 -1.99
C TYR A 7 6.59 4.76 -3.30
N ILE A 8 6.10 5.59 -4.22
CA ILE A 8 5.66 5.13 -5.56
C ILE A 8 6.81 4.43 -6.32
N LYS A 9 8.05 4.90 -6.18
CA LYS A 9 9.20 4.23 -6.80
C LYS A 9 9.35 2.79 -6.29
N VAL A 10 9.26 2.59 -4.97
CA VAL A 10 9.30 1.24 -4.36
C VAL A 10 8.12 0.40 -4.82
N LEU A 11 6.90 0.95 -4.83
CA LEU A 11 5.72 0.22 -5.32
C LEU A 11 5.90 -0.25 -6.78
N LYS A 12 6.41 0.61 -7.66
CA LYS A 12 6.69 0.26 -9.06
C LYS A 12 7.73 -0.84 -9.21
N GLU A 13 8.69 -0.91 -8.31
CA GLU A 13 9.78 -1.89 -8.35
C GLU A 13 9.31 -3.27 -7.89
N TYR A 14 8.56 -3.34 -6.80
CA TYR A 14 8.26 -4.62 -6.14
C TYR A 14 6.85 -5.16 -6.37
N ILE A 15 5.83 -4.31 -6.49
CA ILE A 15 4.45 -4.80 -6.61
C ILE A 15 4.29 -5.73 -7.83
N PRO A 16 4.84 -5.43 -9.03
CA PRO A 16 4.71 -6.33 -10.17
C PRO A 16 5.38 -7.70 -9.98
N THR A 17 6.32 -7.83 -9.04
CA THR A 17 7.04 -9.10 -8.79
C THR A 17 6.38 -9.97 -7.73
N ILE A 18 5.43 -9.42 -6.94
CA ILE A 18 4.82 -10.12 -5.80
C ILE A 18 3.29 -10.19 -5.89
N LEU A 19 2.66 -9.41 -6.76
CA LEU A 19 1.20 -9.38 -6.86
C LEU A 19 0.69 -10.61 -7.61
N GLU A 20 -0.12 -11.41 -6.94
CA GLU A 20 -0.85 -12.53 -7.54
C GLU A 20 -2.27 -12.10 -7.94
N THR A 21 -2.90 -12.86 -8.83
CA THR A 21 -4.32 -12.67 -9.17
C THR A 21 -5.19 -12.84 -7.92
N ASP A 22 -6.24 -12.04 -7.79
CA ASP A 22 -7.19 -12.07 -6.67
C ASP A 22 -6.60 -11.77 -5.28
N THR A 23 -5.53 -10.97 -5.22
CA THR A 23 -4.95 -10.51 -3.96
C THR A 23 -5.46 -9.15 -3.51
N PHE A 24 -5.49 -8.94 -2.19
CA PHE A 24 -5.73 -7.65 -1.56
C PHE A 24 -4.43 -7.07 -1.05
N PHE A 25 -4.15 -5.82 -1.41
CA PHE A 25 -3.03 -5.06 -0.89
C PHE A 25 -3.44 -4.32 0.38
N ILE A 26 -2.69 -4.50 1.47
CA ILE A 26 -2.94 -3.88 2.78
C ILE A 26 -1.76 -2.95 3.10
N TYR A 27 -2.06 -1.73 3.57
CA TYR A 27 -1.08 -0.80 4.12
C TYR A 27 -1.70 0.10 5.19
N ASN A 28 -0.85 0.66 6.05
CA ASN A 28 -1.29 1.58 7.10
C ASN A 28 -1.57 3.00 6.55
N ASN A 29 -2.42 3.75 7.26
CA ASN A 29 -2.91 5.07 6.82
C ASN A 29 -1.93 6.24 7.04
N THR A 30 -0.63 6.03 6.82
CA THR A 30 0.33 7.15 6.89
C THR A 30 0.05 8.15 5.77
N GLN A 31 0.34 9.44 6.01
CA GLN A 31 0.08 10.53 5.03
C GLN A 31 0.63 10.23 3.63
N VAL A 32 1.76 9.52 3.55
CA VAL A 32 2.41 9.16 2.30
C VAL A 32 1.60 8.10 1.54
N HIS A 33 1.05 7.11 2.23
CA HIS A 33 0.32 6.00 1.63
C HIS A 33 -1.10 6.40 1.19
N ILE A 34 -1.73 7.32 1.92
CA ILE A 34 -3.06 7.83 1.57
C ILE A 34 -3.02 9.03 0.59
N ALA A 35 -1.82 9.43 0.15
CA ALA A 35 -1.68 10.53 -0.80
C ALA A 35 -2.40 10.21 -2.12
N ILE A 36 -3.05 11.21 -2.73
CA ILE A 36 -3.83 11.06 -3.97
C ILE A 36 -3.02 10.34 -5.07
N LEU A 37 -1.74 10.70 -5.23
CA LEU A 37 -0.86 10.08 -6.23
C LEU A 37 -0.67 8.57 -6.02
N VAL A 38 -0.71 8.09 -4.78
CA VAL A 38 -0.62 6.67 -4.45
C VAL A 38 -1.94 5.98 -4.76
N GLN A 39 -3.07 6.57 -4.36
CA GLN A 39 -4.40 6.04 -4.64
C GLN A 39 -4.63 5.89 -6.15
N GLU A 40 -4.27 6.91 -6.94
CA GLU A 40 -4.33 6.85 -8.39
C GLU A 40 -3.42 5.76 -8.98
N TRP A 41 -2.27 5.50 -8.36
CA TRP A 41 -1.33 4.50 -8.86
C TRP A 41 -1.90 3.09 -8.74
N PHE A 42 -2.59 2.78 -7.63
CA PHE A 42 -3.31 1.52 -7.42
C PHE A 42 -4.54 1.42 -8.32
N ALA A 43 -5.37 2.47 -8.38
CA ALA A 43 -6.60 2.49 -9.19
C ALA A 43 -6.33 2.24 -10.69
N LYS A 44 -5.23 2.80 -11.23
CA LYS A 44 -4.81 2.59 -12.64
C LYS A 44 -4.35 1.16 -12.94
N ARG A 45 -4.16 0.31 -11.93
CA ARG A 45 -3.59 -1.05 -12.04
C ARG A 45 -4.56 -2.14 -11.61
N ASP A 46 -5.81 -1.78 -11.31
CA ASP A 46 -6.84 -2.72 -10.85
C ASP A 46 -6.39 -3.55 -9.62
N ILE A 47 -5.61 -2.91 -8.74
CA ILE A 47 -5.13 -3.55 -7.50
C ILE A 47 -6.18 -3.30 -6.42
N ASN A 48 -6.73 -4.38 -5.88
CA ASN A 48 -7.66 -4.31 -4.76
C ASN A 48 -6.92 -3.87 -3.50
N VAL A 49 -7.19 -2.66 -3.02
CA VAL A 49 -6.69 -2.19 -1.72
C VAL A 49 -7.75 -2.45 -0.67
N MET A 50 -7.36 -3.08 0.44
CA MET A 50 -8.25 -3.29 1.58
C MET A 50 -8.26 -2.06 2.49
N ASP A 51 -9.46 -1.65 2.94
CA ASP A 51 -9.60 -0.63 3.96
C ASP A 51 -8.97 -1.09 5.27
N TYR A 52 -8.01 -0.30 5.78
CA TYR A 52 -7.31 -0.59 7.01
C TYR A 52 -7.64 0.45 8.08
N PRO A 53 -8.08 0.05 9.29
CA PRO A 53 -8.44 1.01 10.32
C PRO A 53 -7.20 1.79 10.81
N PRO A 54 -7.34 3.10 11.07
CA PRO A 54 -6.24 3.93 11.54
C PRO A 54 -5.76 3.46 12.93
N PHE A 55 -4.46 3.62 13.19
CA PHE A 55 -3.82 3.31 14.49
C PHE A 55 -4.07 1.89 15.01
N SER A 56 -4.18 0.90 14.12
CA SER A 56 -4.37 -0.50 14.49
C SER A 56 -3.09 -1.31 14.19
N PRO A 57 -1.99 -1.14 14.93
CA PRO A 57 -0.79 -1.97 14.76
C PRO A 57 -1.08 -3.44 15.11
N ASP A 58 -1.97 -3.67 16.08
CA ASP A 58 -2.29 -5.00 16.62
C ASP A 58 -2.86 -5.96 15.57
N ILE A 59 -3.52 -5.44 14.54
CA ILE A 59 -4.11 -6.23 13.45
C ILE A 59 -3.21 -6.30 12.20
N ASN A 60 -2.03 -5.66 12.23
CA ASN A 60 -1.10 -5.69 11.12
C ASN A 60 -0.29 -6.99 11.22
N PRO A 61 -0.41 -7.93 10.27
CA PRO A 61 0.28 -9.21 10.38
C PRO A 61 1.79 -9.03 10.50
N ILE A 62 2.38 -8.02 9.86
CA ILE A 62 3.84 -7.79 9.88
C ILE A 62 4.37 -7.28 11.23
N GLU A 63 3.53 -6.67 12.06
CA GLU A 63 3.95 -6.16 13.38
C GLU A 63 3.97 -7.27 14.45
N ASN A 64 3.42 -8.44 14.13
CA ASN A 64 3.36 -9.61 15.01
C ASN A 64 4.28 -10.77 14.54
N LEU A 65 5.16 -10.51 13.57
CA LEU A 65 6.16 -11.46 13.06
C LEU A 65 7.46 -11.46 13.87
#